data_AF-A0A2P2MNE2-F1
#
_entry.id   AF-A0A2P2MNE2-F1
#
_cell.length_a   1.000
_cell.length_b   1.000
_cell.length_c   1.000
_cell.angle_alpha   90.00
_cell.angle_beta   90.00
_cell.angle_gamma   90.00
#
_symmetry.space_group_name_H-M   'P 1'
#
loop_
_entity.id
_entity.type
_entity.pdbx_description
1 polymer ?
#
loop_
_entity_poly.entity_id
_entity_poly.type
_entity_poly.pdbx_seq_one_letter_code
_entity_poly.pdbx_strand_id
1 'polypeptide(L)'
;MWTKRPEFTAWLAEVKQINLESLPNWEEKQMFKEFMEDHNTATFPSKKYYNLDAYYRRKMEKEMKKGIKKVLKTERTVFNDEELRRQELLQEREKQKEQQVEALKHSMQSGMAQAMKEQAQLREEMAYQYKLGNLEAAAAIQRRLDPDVPN
;
A
#
# COMPACT_ATOMS: atom_id res chain seq x y z
N MET A 1 14.24 -5.05 -40.90
CA MET A 1 14.32 -5.94 -39.73
C MET A 1 13.53 -7.19 -40.06
N TRP A 2 14.11 -8.39 -39.99
CA TRP A 2 13.47 -9.62 -40.49
C TRP A 2 12.38 -10.07 -39.51
N THR A 3 11.15 -10.23 -39.99
CA THR A 3 9.97 -10.53 -39.14
C THR A 3 10.00 -11.92 -38.52
N LYS A 4 10.80 -12.84 -39.09
CA LYS A 4 10.97 -14.22 -38.63
C LYS A 4 12.23 -14.46 -37.79
N ARG A 5 12.98 -13.40 -37.48
CA ARG A 5 14.21 -13.51 -36.69
C ARG A 5 13.97 -14.13 -35.30
N PRO A 6 12.91 -13.73 -34.55
CA PRO A 6 12.63 -14.36 -33.25
C PRO A 6 12.34 -15.86 -33.35
N GLU A 7 11.57 -16.28 -34.36
CA GLU A 7 11.25 -17.69 -34.63
C GLU A 7 12.48 -18.50 -34.98
N PHE A 8 13.34 -17.96 -35.85
CA PHE A 8 14.58 -18.59 -36.26
C PHE A 8 15.55 -18.76 -35.08
N THR A 9 15.71 -17.72 -34.25
CA THR A 9 16.57 -17.79 -33.06
C THR A 9 16.09 -18.85 -32.07
N ALA A 10 14.79 -18.94 -31.81
CA ALA A 10 14.26 -19.97 -30.92
C ALA A 10 14.41 -21.38 -31.50
N TRP A 11 14.20 -21.55 -32.81
CA TRP A 11 14.38 -22.85 -33.46
C TRP A 11 15.85 -23.30 -33.40
N LEU A 12 16.80 -22.41 -33.67
CA LEU A 12 18.23 -22.70 -33.52
C LEU A 12 18.60 -23.12 -32.10
N ALA A 13 18.15 -22.35 -31.10
CA ALA A 13 18.48 -22.61 -29.71
C ALA A 13 17.82 -23.90 -29.19
N GLU A 14 16.60 -24.21 -29.61
CA GLU A 14 15.85 -25.35 -29.07
C GLU A 14 16.00 -26.64 -29.87
N VAL A 15 15.96 -26.57 -31.20
CA VAL A 15 16.03 -27.76 -32.06
C VAL A 15 17.47 -28.12 -32.37
N LYS A 16 18.27 -27.14 -32.77
CA LYS A 16 19.68 -27.36 -33.12
C LYS A 16 20.62 -27.25 -31.91
N GLN A 17 20.16 -26.66 -30.79
CA GLN A 17 20.97 -26.39 -29.59
C GLN A 17 22.20 -25.50 -29.90
N ILE A 18 22.06 -24.61 -30.88
CA ILE A 18 23.12 -23.70 -31.32
C ILE A 18 22.74 -22.26 -30.97
N ASN A 19 23.69 -21.53 -30.37
CA ASN A 19 23.53 -20.11 -30.11
C ASN A 19 23.86 -19.31 -31.38
N LEU A 20 22.91 -18.46 -31.82
CA LEU A 20 23.08 -17.64 -33.02
C LEU A 20 24.32 -16.74 -32.96
N GLU A 21 24.70 -16.27 -31.78
CA GLU A 21 25.90 -15.44 -31.57
C GLU A 21 27.22 -16.20 -31.80
N SER A 22 27.19 -17.53 -31.72
CA SER A 22 28.37 -18.37 -31.96
C SER A 22 28.56 -18.73 -33.44
N LEU A 23 27.60 -18.40 -34.31
CA LEU A 23 27.59 -18.83 -35.71
C LEU A 23 28.20 -17.77 -36.64
N PRO A 24 29.12 -18.17 -37.56
CA PRO A 24 29.55 -17.30 -38.64
C PRO A 24 28.42 -17.03 -39.63
N ASN A 25 28.44 -15.85 -40.26
CA ASN A 25 27.36 -15.36 -41.14
C ASN A 25 27.00 -16.28 -42.33
N TRP A 26 27.94 -17.12 -42.80
CA TRP A 26 27.67 -18.07 -43.87
C TRP A 26 26.84 -19.27 -43.38
N GLU A 27 27.09 -19.71 -42.15
CA GLU A 27 26.40 -20.84 -41.51
C GLU A 27 25.00 -20.41 -41.07
N GLU A 28 24.85 -19.17 -40.58
CA GLU A 28 23.54 -18.55 -40.31
C GLU A 28 22.63 -18.63 -41.55
N LYS A 29 23.15 -18.31 -42.74
CA LYS A 29 22.39 -18.37 -44.00
C LYS A 29 21.99 -19.80 -44.39
N GLN A 30 22.82 -20.80 -44.10
CA GLN A 30 22.48 -22.20 -44.37
C GLN A 30 21.39 -22.69 -43.42
N MET A 31 21.54 -22.42 -42.13
CA MET A 31 20.52 -22.75 -41.13
C MET A 31 19.20 -22.03 -41.40
N PHE A 32 19.25 -20.80 -41.90
CA PHE A 32 18.05 -20.06 -42.28
C PHE A 32 17.32 -20.70 -43.48
N LYS A 33 18.05 -21.27 -44.44
CA LYS A 33 17.44 -22.01 -45.55
C LYS A 33 16.72 -23.26 -45.05
N GLU A 34 17.35 -24.03 -44.18
CA GLU A 34 16.75 -25.22 -43.56
C GLU A 34 15.51 -24.84 -42.74
N PHE A 35 15.59 -23.77 -41.94
CA PHE A 35 14.44 -23.24 -41.23
C PHE A 35 13.29 -22.83 -42.17
N MET A 36 13.59 -22.15 -43.28
CA MET A 36 12.57 -21.76 -44.25
C MET A 36 11.97 -22.98 -44.98
N GLU A 37 12.78 -24.00 -45.26
CA GLU A 37 12.30 -25.28 -45.79
C GLU A 37 11.32 -25.92 -44.82
N ASP A 38 11.71 -26.09 -43.56
CA ASP A 38 10.84 -26.67 -42.52
C ASP A 38 9.57 -25.85 -42.27
N HIS A 39 9.66 -24.52 -42.39
CA HIS A 39 8.51 -23.62 -42.28
C HIS A 39 7.53 -23.80 -43.44
N ASN A 40 8.04 -23.98 -44.65
CA ASN A 40 7.23 -24.11 -45.86
C ASN A 40 6.63 -25.52 -46.00
N THR A 41 7.37 -26.56 -45.61
CA THR A 41 6.93 -27.96 -45.64
C THR A 41 6.13 -28.37 -44.40
N ALA A 42 5.99 -27.44 -43.45
CA ALA A 42 5.31 -27.62 -42.19
C ALA A 42 5.85 -28.79 -41.31
N THR A 43 7.15 -29.07 -41.41
CA THR A 43 7.83 -30.19 -40.72
C THR A 43 8.38 -29.84 -39.35
N PHE A 44 8.17 -28.61 -38.84
CA PHE A 44 8.71 -28.24 -37.53
C PHE A 44 8.23 -29.15 -36.39
N PRO A 45 9.11 -29.47 -35.41
CA PRO A 45 8.75 -30.30 -34.26
C PRO A 45 7.60 -29.73 -33.40
N SER A 46 7.41 -28.41 -33.42
CA SER A 46 6.36 -27.74 -32.65
C SER A 46 5.73 -26.60 -33.44
N LYS A 47 4.41 -26.45 -33.30
CA LYS A 47 3.63 -25.37 -33.93
C LYS A 47 4.03 -23.97 -33.47
N LYS A 48 4.81 -23.84 -32.39
CA LYS A 48 5.27 -22.54 -31.89
C LYS A 48 6.23 -21.83 -32.85
N TYR A 49 6.97 -22.57 -33.68
CA TYR A 49 7.98 -21.98 -34.58
C TYR A 49 7.38 -21.29 -35.83
N TYR A 50 6.08 -21.48 -36.11
CA TYR A 50 5.42 -20.72 -37.18
C TYR A 50 5.07 -19.29 -36.75
N ASN A 51 4.71 -19.14 -35.48
CA ASN A 51 4.32 -17.88 -34.88
C ASN A 51 4.50 -17.96 -33.35
N LEU A 52 5.70 -17.61 -32.89
CA LEU A 52 6.04 -17.63 -31.46
C LEU A 52 5.18 -16.65 -30.67
N ASP A 53 4.94 -15.48 -31.24
CA ASP A 53 4.22 -14.41 -30.58
C ASP A 53 2.76 -14.81 -30.30
N ALA A 54 2.06 -15.37 -31.29
CA ALA A 54 0.72 -15.92 -31.10
C ALA A 54 0.70 -17.10 -30.12
N TYR A 55 1.75 -17.92 -30.11
CA TYR A 55 1.87 -19.02 -29.16
C TYR A 55 1.98 -18.51 -27.72
N TYR A 56 2.86 -17.54 -27.45
CA TYR A 56 3.03 -16.94 -26.13
C TYR A 56 1.81 -16.14 -25.69
N ARG A 57 1.19 -15.36 -26.59
CA ARG A 57 -0.09 -14.69 -26.29
C ARG A 57 -1.16 -15.67 -25.85
N ARG A 58 -1.37 -16.75 -26.60
CA ARG A 58 -2.34 -17.80 -26.22
C ARG A 58 -1.97 -18.51 -24.92
N LYS A 59 -0.68 -18.71 -24.65
CA LYS A 59 -0.20 -19.30 -23.39
C LYS A 59 -0.52 -18.38 -22.22
N MET A 60 -0.21 -17.09 -22.34
CA MET A 60 -0.50 -16.06 -21.34
C MET A 60 -2.01 -15.94 -21.10
N GLU A 61 -2.84 -15.88 -22.14
CA GLU A 61 -4.30 -15.84 -22.00
C GLU A 61 -4.87 -17.07 -21.28
N LYS A 62 -4.33 -18.26 -21.58
CA LYS A 62 -4.74 -19.50 -20.90
C LYS A 62 -4.36 -19.46 -19.42
N GLU A 63 -3.16 -19.02 -19.08
CA GLU A 63 -2.73 -18.91 -17.68
C GLU A 63 -3.51 -17.83 -16.92
N MET A 64 -3.79 -16.67 -17.53
CA MET A 64 -4.66 -15.64 -16.93
C MET A 64 -6.07 -16.17 -16.70
N LYS A 65 -6.68 -16.84 -17.68
CA LYS A 65 -8.02 -17.45 -17.53
C LYS A 65 -8.04 -18.54 -16.46
N LYS A 66 -6.97 -19.34 -16.34
CA LYS A 66 -6.83 -20.31 -15.25
C LYS A 66 -6.67 -19.63 -13.90
N GLY A 67 -5.88 -18.56 -13.81
CA GLY A 67 -5.72 -17.76 -12.59
C GLY A 67 -7.05 -17.19 -12.12
N ILE A 68 -7.80 -16.55 -13.02
CA ILE A 68 -9.15 -16.03 -12.74
C ILE A 68 -10.10 -17.15 -12.30
N LYS A 69 -10.10 -18.30 -12.99
CA LYS A 69 -10.93 -19.46 -12.59
C LYS A 69 -10.53 -20.02 -11.23
N LYS A 70 -9.25 -20.00 -10.86
CA LYS A 70 -8.77 -20.42 -9.55
C LYS A 70 -9.22 -19.43 -8.47
N VAL A 71 -9.04 -18.13 -8.69
CA VAL A 71 -9.49 -17.07 -7.77
C VAL A 71 -11.00 -17.13 -7.55
N LEU A 72 -11.80 -17.17 -8.61
CA LEU A 72 -13.26 -17.31 -8.51
C LEU A 72 -13.70 -18.61 -7.81
N LYS A 73 -12.98 -19.72 -8.03
CA LYS A 73 -13.27 -20.98 -7.34
C LYS A 73 -12.91 -20.90 -5.86
N THR A 74 -11.77 -20.29 -5.52
CA THR A 74 -11.35 -20.01 -4.14
C THR A 74 -12.37 -19.11 -3.45
N GLU A 75 -12.73 -17.96 -4.04
CA GLU A 75 -13.76 -17.05 -3.51
C GLU A 75 -15.10 -17.76 -3.27
N ARG A 76 -15.52 -18.63 -4.18
CA ARG A 76 -16.76 -19.42 -4.01
C ARG A 76 -16.67 -20.49 -2.91
N THR A 77 -15.48 -20.97 -2.57
CA THR A 77 -15.27 -22.00 -1.52
C THR A 77 -14.80 -21.43 -0.19
N VAL A 78 -14.40 -20.16 -0.15
CA VAL A 78 -13.86 -19.51 1.04
C VAL A 78 -15.01 -18.82 1.76
N PHE A 79 -15.68 -19.59 2.61
CA PHE A 79 -16.64 -19.16 3.62
C PHE A 79 -15.88 -18.43 4.77
N ASN A 80 -15.06 -17.42 4.48
CA ASN A 80 -14.31 -16.64 5.50
C ASN A 80 -15.06 -15.39 5.96
N ASP A 81 -16.39 -15.41 5.87
CA ASP A 81 -17.27 -14.29 6.20
C ASP A 81 -17.33 -14.02 7.73
N GLU A 82 -16.97 -15.01 8.56
CA GLU A 82 -16.99 -14.88 10.03
C GLU A 82 -15.74 -14.16 10.58
N GLU A 83 -14.58 -14.36 9.96
CA GLU A 83 -13.32 -13.78 10.41
C GLU A 83 -13.20 -12.29 10.04
N LEU A 84 -13.71 -11.92 8.86
CA LEU A 84 -13.80 -10.52 8.43
C LEU A 84 -14.74 -9.73 9.36
N ARG A 85 -15.91 -10.30 9.67
CA ARG A 85 -16.90 -9.71 10.57
C ARG A 85 -16.37 -9.53 12.00
N ARG A 86 -15.50 -10.45 12.47
CA ARG A 86 -14.79 -10.30 13.75
C ARG A 86 -13.82 -9.11 13.75
N GLN A 87 -13.07 -8.93 12.69
CA GLN A 87 -12.11 -7.81 12.58
C GLN A 87 -12.83 -6.47 12.52
N GLU A 88 -13.93 -6.37 11.77
CA GLU A 88 -14.76 -5.16 11.72
C GLU A 88 -15.31 -4.79 13.11
N LEU A 89 -15.82 -5.77 13.86
CA LEU A 89 -16.35 -5.53 15.21
C LEU A 89 -15.26 -5.09 16.20
N LEU A 90 -14.04 -5.62 16.06
CA LEU A 90 -12.90 -5.20 16.88
C LEU A 90 -12.48 -3.76 16.57
N GLN A 91 -12.39 -3.40 15.29
CA GLN A 91 -12.07 -2.02 14.89
C GLN A 91 -13.14 -1.03 15.34
N GLU A 92 -14.42 -1.41 15.29
CA GLU A 92 -15.50 -0.54 15.76
C GLU A 92 -15.45 -0.32 17.27
N ARG A 93 -15.11 -1.36 18.05
CA ARG A 93 -14.88 -1.24 19.50
C ARG A 93 -13.67 -0.38 19.84
N GLU A 94 -12.59 -0.48 19.08
CA GLU A 94 -11.41 0.37 19.28
C GLU A 94 -11.72 1.83 18.99
N LYS A 95 -12.41 2.13 17.88
CA LYS A 95 -12.87 3.49 17.55
C LYS A 95 -13.75 4.08 18.64
N GLN A 96 -14.68 3.30 19.19
CA GLN A 96 -15.53 3.77 20.30
C GLN A 96 -14.73 4.05 21.58
N LYS A 97 -13.69 3.26 21.88
CA LYS A 97 -12.81 3.53 23.03
C LYS A 97 -11.98 4.78 22.82
N GLU A 98 -11.46 4.98 21.61
CA GLU A 98 -10.68 6.17 21.25
C GLU A 98 -11.52 7.45 21.37
N GLN A 99 -12.75 7.43 20.85
CA GLN A 99 -13.70 8.55 20.99
C GLN A 99 -14.02 8.87 22.46
N GLN A 100 -14.18 7.85 23.31
CA GLN A 100 -14.41 8.06 24.75
C GLN A 100 -13.19 8.68 25.44
N VAL A 101 -11.98 8.22 25.11
CA VAL A 101 -10.74 8.79 25.65
C VAL A 101 -10.55 10.22 25.18
N GLU A 102 -10.87 10.53 23.93
CA GLU A 102 -10.78 11.88 23.37
C GLU A 102 -11.81 12.82 24.01
N ALA A 103 -13.05 12.37 24.19
CA ALA A 103 -14.08 13.12 24.92
C ALA A 103 -13.67 13.40 26.37
N LEU A 104 -13.04 12.42 27.05
CA LEU A 104 -12.50 12.61 28.39
C LEU A 104 -11.33 13.61 28.41
N LYS A 105 -10.42 13.55 27.43
CA LYS A 105 -9.35 14.54 27.30
C LYS A 105 -9.89 15.95 27.09
N HIS A 106 -10.91 16.10 26.24
CA HIS A 106 -11.57 17.38 26.01
C HIS A 106 -12.29 17.91 27.26
N SER A 107 -12.97 17.05 28.02
CA SER A 107 -13.62 17.47 29.27
C SER A 107 -12.59 17.88 30.32
N MET A 108 -11.51 17.12 30.48
CA MET A 108 -10.39 17.45 31.38
C MET A 108 -9.70 18.77 30.98
N GLN A 109 -9.47 18.99 29.69
CA GLN A 109 -8.88 20.24 29.18
C GLN A 109 -9.80 21.43 29.40
N SER A 110 -11.11 21.29 29.20
CA SER A 110 -12.06 22.40 29.39
C SER A 110 -12.08 22.91 30.83
N GLY A 111 -12.10 22.01 31.82
CA GLY A 111 -12.09 22.38 33.24
C GLY A 111 -10.74 22.96 33.68
N MET A 112 -9.63 22.37 33.26
CA MET A 112 -8.28 22.84 33.63
C MET A 112 -7.91 24.17 32.94
N ALA A 113 -8.34 24.37 31.69
CA ALA A 113 -8.13 25.62 30.95
C ALA A 113 -8.93 26.78 31.55
N GLN A 114 -10.15 26.53 32.01
CA GLN A 114 -10.94 27.53 32.74
C GLN A 114 -10.25 27.93 34.05
N ALA A 115 -9.81 26.96 34.86
CA ALA A 115 -9.09 27.24 36.10
C ALA A 115 -7.77 28.01 35.89
N MET A 116 -7.01 27.70 34.84
CA MET A 116 -5.79 28.46 34.49
C MET A 116 -6.10 29.89 34.07
N LYS A 117 -7.19 30.11 33.32
CA LYS A 117 -7.61 31.45 32.89
C LYS A 117 -8.03 32.31 34.09
N GLU A 118 -8.75 31.73 35.04
CA GLU A 118 -9.16 32.42 36.27
C GLU A 118 -7.95 32.78 37.15
N GLN A 119 -6.98 31.86 37.33
CA GLN A 119 -5.73 32.20 38.02
C GLN A 119 -4.95 33.32 37.33
N ALA A 120 -4.90 33.31 36.00
CA ALA A 120 -4.21 34.36 35.23
C ALA A 120 -4.88 35.73 35.42
N GLN A 121 -6.22 35.78 35.37
CA GLN A 121 -6.98 37.01 35.61
C GLN A 121 -6.77 37.55 37.02
N LEU A 122 -6.80 36.70 38.04
CA LEU A 122 -6.54 37.10 39.42
C LEU A 122 -5.13 37.67 39.61
N ARG A 123 -4.11 37.09 38.94
CA ARG A 123 -2.73 37.62 38.95
C ARG A 123 -2.63 38.98 38.26
N GLU A 124 -3.33 39.17 37.16
CA GLU A 124 -3.37 40.45 36.44
C GLU A 124 -4.07 41.54 37.27
N GLU A 125 -5.18 41.20 37.91
CA GLU A 125 -5.92 42.12 38.78
C GLU A 125 -5.10 42.50 40.01
N MET A 126 -4.40 41.54 40.62
CA MET A 126 -3.43 41.82 41.69
C MET A 126 -2.36 42.81 41.23
N ALA A 127 -1.74 42.59 40.05
CA ALA A 127 -0.74 43.50 39.50
C ALA A 127 -1.28 44.91 39.25
N TYR A 128 -2.55 45.01 38.82
CA TYR A 128 -3.25 46.28 38.65
C TYR A 128 -3.47 47.01 39.99
N GLN A 129 -3.91 46.29 41.04
CA GLN A 129 -4.09 46.87 42.38
C GLN A 129 -2.76 47.36 42.98
N TYR A 130 -1.66 46.62 42.75
CA TYR A 130 -0.31 47.08 43.12
C TYR A 130 0.08 48.36 42.40
N LYS A 131 -0.21 48.46 41.10
CA LYS A 131 0.07 49.67 40.30
C LYS A 131 -0.74 50.89 40.77
N LEU A 132 -1.95 50.67 41.30
CA LEU A 132 -2.79 51.70 41.90
C LEU A 132 -2.41 52.06 43.35
N GLY A 133 -1.46 51.33 43.96
CA GLY A 133 -1.04 51.57 45.34
C GLY A 133 -2.00 51.01 46.41
N ASN A 134 -3.01 50.23 46.02
CA ASN A 134 -3.96 49.62 46.95
C ASN A 134 -3.44 48.25 47.43
N LEU A 135 -2.56 48.30 48.43
CA LEU A 135 -1.86 47.12 48.96
C LEU A 135 -2.79 46.13 49.67
N GLU A 136 -3.87 46.60 50.27
CA GLU A 136 -4.83 45.76 51.00
C GLU A 136 -5.65 44.89 50.04
N ALA A 137 -6.12 45.47 48.93
CA ALA A 137 -6.82 44.74 47.88
C ALA A 137 -5.92 43.69 47.20
N ALA A 138 -4.66 44.03 46.94
CA ALA A 138 -3.68 43.10 46.36
C ALA A 138 -3.37 41.92 47.30
N ALA A 139 -3.24 42.16 48.61
CA ALA A 139 -3.03 41.12 49.61
C ALA A 139 -4.23 40.17 49.76
N ALA A 140 -5.46 40.68 49.60
CA ALA A 140 -6.67 39.87 49.61
C ALA A 140 -6.74 38.93 48.38
N ILE A 141 -6.31 39.39 47.21
CA ILE A 141 -6.24 38.56 45.99
C ILE A 141 -5.13 37.50 46.12
N GLN A 142 -3.98 37.86 46.71
CA GLN A 142 -2.89 36.92 47.00
C GLN A 142 -3.36 35.74 47.86
N ARG A 143 -4.09 36.00 48.95
CA ARG A 143 -4.64 34.94 49.82
C ARG A 143 -5.62 34.01 49.11
N ARG A 144 -6.32 34.48 48.08
CA ARG A 144 -7.22 33.64 47.26
C ARG A 144 -6.47 32.81 46.22
N LEU A 145 -5.25 33.21 45.86
CA LEU A 145 -4.42 32.54 44.87
C LEU A 145 -3.55 31.43 45.49
N ASP A 146 -3.26 31.51 46.79
CA ASP A 146 -2.47 30.53 47.53
C ASP A 146 -3.32 29.28 47.90
N PRO A 147 -2.98 28.08 47.41
CA PRO A 147 -3.80 26.88 47.59
C PRO A 147 -3.62 26.18 48.96
N ASP A 148 -2.80 26.71 49.87
CA ASP A 148 -2.38 26.03 51.11
C ASP A 148 -2.71 26.81 52.40
N VAL A 149 -3.73 27.68 52.36
CA VAL A 149 -4.29 28.31 53.57
C VAL A 149 -5.50 27.48 54.02
N PRO A 150 -5.42 26.75 55.15
CA PRO A 150 -6.59 26.07 55.72
C PRO A 150 -7.60 27.13 56.18
N ASN A 151 -8.87 26.95 55.80
CA ASN A 151 -10.00 27.67 56.42
C ASN A 151 -10.16 27.26 57.89
#